data_AF-A0A2A3XWF2-F1
#
_entry.id   AF-A0A2A3XWF2-F1
#
_cell.length_a   1.000
_cell.length_b   1.000
_cell.length_c   1.000
_cell.angle_alpha   90.00
_cell.angle_beta   90.00
_cell.angle_gamma   90.00
#
_symmetry.space_group_name_H-M   'P 1'
#
loop_
_entity.id
_entity.type
_entity.pdbx_description
1 polymer ?
#
loop_
_entity_poly.entity_id
_entity_poly.type
_entity_poly.pdbx_seq_one_letter_code
_entity_poly.pdbx_strand_id
1 'polypeptide(L)'
;MTAQRGIVAAAATALVVGGSFIAPAVAADKAESTPAPSQSPSVTPSASDVAVDTKGLDEAIERDLNKSPEKYLEDAKANDTVAEVTKKLEAEGVKAKANVKDGKAEVEVGAKDAKKAKEIVVASSAPKAVSLKINAEVGKISNVNDVYDELRDNVAPAEMTRLTAIMNTGTGKPFEIVASGPASIEKKAKPKATATKAAEEELLTLEEFAEEATNVKLVEGSEVKPGALTDIYGGMGYGAARTGDNVEGLCSIGFNAWNPEGADAVLTAGHCTEDGAFKNTFVVEHTAPNEVEGISAALGTFGFSQFGGPDNYGVPITPDLTQDDLNDAEPGTDIAVIDDINPELTLHNEVTQWPAGEDERSKVIQVTGVSKAAVGSEACSVGRTTGWSCSTILGEGMFFVGGYDDDIRAVWGYTAENPNQGILDQGDSGGAVLVGNKAVGINSANSGGEDGIEDNADDLAFYTSLADVKAKNYTGGYTVKFAVNTPAQSSPAAGAEVKPGATITGKVEGPSAGTQVRIVVDGKLYKLADVKADGTFSFVAPAEEGEFSFRMTAVNGFNKSGNATGSVLVAAPEPTPTPTPTPTPTEEPT
;
A
#
# COMPACT_ATOMS: atom_id res chain seq x y z
N MET A 1 16.82 -36.33 -42.86
CA MET A 1 16.68 -35.81 -44.23
C MET A 1 16.46 -34.31 -44.08
N THR A 2 17.48 -33.47 -43.89
CA THR A 2 18.70 -33.16 -44.68
C THR A 2 18.43 -32.39 -45.96
N ALA A 3 18.85 -31.10 -45.96
CA ALA A 3 19.42 -30.27 -47.04
C ALA A 3 18.97 -28.80 -46.79
N GLN A 4 19.75 -27.84 -46.28
CA GLN A 4 21.13 -27.37 -46.50
C GLN A 4 21.41 -26.77 -47.89
N ARG A 5 21.71 -25.45 -47.88
CA ARG A 5 22.65 -24.62 -48.69
C ARG A 5 22.12 -23.17 -48.63
N GLY A 6 22.79 -22.12 -48.13
CA GLY A 6 24.21 -21.82 -48.00
C GLY A 6 24.68 -21.01 -49.21
N ILE A 7 25.00 -19.71 -49.03
CA ILE A 7 26.26 -19.04 -49.42
C ILE A 7 26.19 -17.50 -49.24
N VAL A 8 27.31 -17.00 -48.74
CA VAL A 8 27.75 -15.62 -48.42
C VAL A 8 28.33 -14.93 -49.66
N ALA A 9 28.24 -13.59 -49.76
CA ALA A 9 29.34 -12.75 -50.26
C ALA A 9 29.06 -11.24 -50.07
N ALA A 10 30.08 -10.52 -49.58
CA ALA A 10 30.19 -9.08 -49.47
C ALA A 10 31.19 -8.53 -50.49
N ALA A 11 31.00 -7.28 -50.96
CA ALA A 11 32.00 -6.31 -51.46
C ALA A 11 31.23 -5.07 -51.96
N ALA A 12 31.39 -3.84 -51.44
CA ALA A 12 32.51 -2.90 -51.46
C ALA A 12 32.64 -2.04 -52.76
N THR A 13 32.34 -0.74 -52.57
CA THR A 13 33.00 0.49 -53.13
C THR A 13 32.61 1.11 -54.49
N ALA A 14 32.41 2.45 -54.41
CA ALA A 14 32.82 3.53 -55.31
C ALA A 14 31.86 4.09 -56.40
N LEU A 15 31.19 5.20 -56.03
CA LEU A 15 31.28 6.56 -56.61
C LEU A 15 31.49 6.74 -58.13
N VAL A 16 30.51 7.37 -58.81
CA VAL A 16 30.75 8.24 -59.98
C VAL A 16 29.81 9.46 -59.94
N VAL A 17 30.45 10.60 -60.22
CA VAL A 17 30.01 11.99 -60.29
C VAL A 17 29.24 12.28 -61.58
N GLY A 18 28.32 13.25 -61.53
CA GLY A 18 28.36 14.33 -62.53
C GLY A 18 27.10 14.57 -63.37
N GLY A 19 26.63 15.81 -63.27
CA GLY A 19 26.61 16.69 -64.45
C GLY A 19 25.27 16.85 -65.17
N SER A 20 24.52 17.85 -64.73
CA SER A 20 23.41 18.46 -65.46
C SER A 20 23.90 19.30 -66.65
N PHE A 21 23.20 19.25 -67.79
CA PHE A 21 23.27 20.27 -68.85
C PHE A 21 21.91 20.47 -69.60
N ILE A 22 21.45 21.75 -69.60
CA ILE A 22 20.95 22.61 -70.72
C ILE A 22 19.61 22.21 -71.39
N ALA A 23 18.60 23.07 -71.66
CA ALA A 23 18.50 24.45 -72.21
C ALA A 23 17.03 24.99 -72.12
N PRO A 24 16.61 26.17 -72.70
CA PRO A 24 17.34 27.38 -73.13
C PRO A 24 16.67 28.77 -72.83
N ALA A 25 17.45 29.84 -73.02
CA ALA A 25 17.17 31.22 -73.56
C ALA A 25 16.11 32.13 -72.87
N VAL A 26 16.17 33.48 -72.79
CA VAL A 26 16.76 34.66 -73.49
C VAL A 26 16.80 35.78 -72.39
N ALA A 27 17.75 36.70 -72.19
CA ALA A 27 18.05 37.92 -72.95
C ALA A 27 19.12 38.79 -72.22
N ALA A 28 19.86 39.57 -73.03
CA ALA A 28 20.79 40.71 -72.79
C ALA A 28 20.74 41.48 -71.44
N ASP A 29 21.81 42.03 -70.87
CA ASP A 29 22.73 43.03 -71.48
C ASP A 29 24.14 43.14 -70.81
N LYS A 30 25.15 43.15 -71.69
CA LYS A 30 26.39 43.95 -71.80
C LYS A 30 27.06 44.69 -70.61
N ALA A 31 28.33 44.34 -70.31
CA ALA A 31 29.55 45.19 -70.31
C ALA A 31 30.76 44.35 -69.81
N GLU A 32 31.69 43.95 -70.70
CA GLU A 32 33.09 44.44 -70.83
C GLU A 32 33.97 44.35 -69.55
N SER A 33 35.21 43.85 -69.51
CA SER A 33 36.08 43.08 -70.42
C SER A 33 37.45 42.86 -69.72
N THR A 34 37.96 41.62 -69.75
CA THR A 34 39.39 41.20 -69.88
C THR A 34 40.36 41.31 -68.65
N PRO A 35 41.53 40.61 -68.65
CA PRO A 35 41.69 39.31 -67.99
C PRO A 35 42.88 39.24 -67.01
N ALA A 36 42.98 38.11 -66.30
CA ALA A 36 44.18 37.68 -65.57
C ALA A 36 45.42 37.54 -66.47
N PRO A 37 46.62 37.46 -65.88
CA PRO A 37 47.42 36.29 -66.22
C PRO A 37 47.98 35.56 -64.99
N SER A 38 47.80 34.25 -65.09
CA SER A 38 48.43 33.17 -64.36
C SER A 38 49.95 33.21 -64.47
N GLN A 39 50.65 33.04 -63.35
CA GLN A 39 51.90 32.27 -63.27
C GLN A 39 51.94 31.46 -61.96
N SER A 40 52.06 30.14 -62.12
CA SER A 40 52.66 29.17 -61.22
C SER A 40 53.79 28.48 -62.02
N PRO A 41 54.75 27.70 -61.47
CA PRO A 41 54.87 27.19 -60.09
C PRO A 41 56.31 27.24 -59.49
N SER A 42 56.46 26.63 -58.31
CA SER A 42 57.70 26.25 -57.59
C SER A 42 58.34 27.39 -56.78
N VAL A 43 58.55 27.29 -55.45
CA VAL A 43 59.25 26.24 -54.70
C VAL A 43 58.72 26.18 -53.24
N THR A 44 58.69 25.00 -52.63
CA THR A 44 58.42 24.77 -51.20
C THR A 44 59.53 25.34 -50.30
N PRO A 45 59.16 26.00 -49.18
CA PRO A 45 59.74 25.70 -47.86
C PRO A 45 58.59 25.40 -46.86
N SER A 46 58.52 24.22 -46.26
CA SER A 46 59.13 23.84 -44.97
C SER A 46 59.09 24.94 -43.90
N ALA A 47 58.42 24.60 -42.81
CA ALA A 47 58.09 25.44 -41.66
C ALA A 47 59.33 25.98 -40.93
N SER A 48 59.46 27.31 -40.94
CA SER A 48 59.98 28.15 -39.86
C SER A 48 59.46 29.58 -40.13
N ASP A 49 58.73 30.13 -39.17
CA ASP A 49 58.38 31.55 -39.03
C ASP A 49 57.54 32.22 -40.14
N VAL A 50 56.23 31.92 -40.19
CA VAL A 50 55.28 33.00 -40.49
C VAL A 50 55.23 33.86 -39.24
N ALA A 51 56.17 34.80 -39.11
CA ALA A 51 56.04 35.86 -38.14
C ALA A 51 54.77 36.64 -38.52
N VAL A 52 53.68 36.36 -37.78
CA VAL A 52 52.48 37.19 -37.83
C VAL A 52 52.95 38.60 -37.50
N ASP A 53 52.64 39.58 -38.35
CA ASP A 53 52.98 40.97 -38.06
C ASP A 53 52.13 41.43 -36.87
N THR A 54 52.71 41.32 -35.67
CA THR A 54 52.09 41.73 -34.42
C THR A 54 52.41 43.19 -34.08
N LYS A 55 52.99 43.98 -35.00
CA LYS A 55 53.24 45.41 -34.75
C LYS A 55 51.94 46.12 -34.38
N GLY A 56 51.94 46.74 -33.19
CA GLY A 56 50.80 47.46 -32.64
C GLY A 56 49.78 46.58 -31.91
N LEU A 57 49.93 45.25 -31.91
CA LEU A 57 49.05 44.36 -31.14
C LEU A 57 49.29 44.52 -29.64
N ASP A 58 50.55 44.58 -29.20
CA ASP A 58 50.89 44.76 -27.78
C ASP A 58 50.34 46.10 -27.25
N GLU A 59 50.53 47.18 -28.03
CA GLU A 59 50.02 48.52 -27.74
C GLU A 59 48.48 48.56 -27.72
N ALA A 60 47.81 47.82 -28.62
CA ALA A 60 46.36 47.72 -28.66
C ALA A 60 45.79 46.91 -27.49
N ILE A 61 46.44 45.81 -27.10
CA ILE A 61 46.05 44.97 -25.95
C ILE A 61 46.12 45.80 -24.68
N GLU A 62 47.21 46.54 -24.46
CA GLU A 62 47.38 47.38 -23.27
C GLU A 62 46.39 48.55 -23.26
N ARG A 63 46.18 49.23 -24.40
CA ARG A 63 45.28 50.39 -24.50
C ARG A 63 43.80 50.03 -24.36
N ASP A 64 43.35 49.02 -25.10
CA ASP A 64 41.91 48.75 -25.28
C ASP A 64 41.39 47.72 -24.28
N LEU A 65 42.21 46.73 -23.93
CA LEU A 65 41.83 45.63 -23.04
C LEU A 65 42.40 45.79 -21.63
N ASN A 66 43.28 46.77 -21.41
CA ASN A 66 43.92 47.08 -20.12
C ASN A 66 44.59 45.84 -19.49
N LYS A 67 45.25 45.02 -20.32
CA LYS A 67 45.94 43.76 -19.98
C LYS A 67 47.33 43.72 -20.62
N SER A 68 48.25 42.90 -20.11
CA SER A 68 49.54 42.68 -20.77
C SER A 68 49.41 41.66 -21.92
N PRO A 69 50.30 41.69 -22.93
CA PRO A 69 50.34 40.69 -24.00
C PRO A 69 50.44 39.24 -23.48
N GLU A 70 51.16 39.01 -22.38
CA GLU A 70 51.26 37.69 -21.74
C GLU A 70 49.91 37.25 -21.16
N LYS A 71 49.18 38.14 -20.48
CA LYS A 71 47.84 37.84 -19.96
C LYS A 71 46.84 37.60 -21.10
N TYR A 72 46.97 38.32 -22.21
CA TYR A 72 46.17 38.12 -23.41
C TYR A 72 46.39 36.73 -24.05
N LEU A 73 47.65 36.26 -24.12
CA LEU A 73 47.98 34.92 -24.58
C LEU A 73 47.54 33.82 -23.60
N GLU A 74 47.52 34.09 -22.29
CA GLU A 74 46.92 33.18 -21.30
C GLU A 74 45.40 33.06 -21.47
N ASP A 75 44.70 34.18 -21.68
CA ASP A 75 43.26 34.19 -21.92
C ASP A 75 42.90 33.44 -23.23
N ALA A 76 43.76 33.48 -24.25
CA ALA A 76 43.59 32.71 -25.48
C ALA A 76 43.63 31.19 -25.26
N LYS A 77 44.48 30.68 -24.36
CA LYS A 77 44.53 29.25 -23.99
C LYS A 77 43.26 28.79 -23.27
N ALA A 78 42.69 29.66 -22.42
CA ALA A 78 41.42 29.41 -21.78
C ALA A 78 40.28 29.33 -22.79
N ASN A 79 40.30 30.17 -23.83
CA ASN A 79 39.33 30.16 -24.92
C ASN A 79 39.36 28.85 -25.73
N ASP A 80 40.55 28.33 -26.05
CA ASP A 80 40.68 27.03 -26.73
C ASP A 80 40.11 25.87 -25.88
N THR A 81 40.34 25.93 -24.56
CA THR A 81 39.81 24.95 -23.60
C THR A 81 38.28 25.04 -23.50
N VAL A 82 37.71 26.25 -23.47
CA VAL A 82 36.25 26.47 -23.52
C VAL A 82 35.65 25.85 -24.78
N ALA A 83 36.25 26.12 -25.95
CA ALA A 83 35.74 25.64 -27.23
C ALA A 83 35.76 24.11 -27.33
N GLU A 84 36.81 23.46 -26.81
CA GLU A 84 36.89 22.00 -26.72
C GLU A 84 35.77 21.41 -25.84
N VAL A 85 35.62 21.93 -24.62
CA VAL A 85 34.64 21.43 -23.64
C VAL A 85 33.21 21.65 -24.14
N THR A 86 32.92 22.83 -24.68
CA THR A 86 31.58 23.17 -25.18
C THR A 86 31.18 22.26 -26.35
N LYS A 87 32.11 22.01 -27.28
CA LYS A 87 31.88 21.11 -28.41
C LYS A 87 31.62 19.65 -27.98
N LYS A 88 32.32 19.17 -26.95
CA LYS A 88 32.07 17.82 -26.38
C LYS A 88 30.72 17.74 -25.69
N LEU A 89 30.32 18.79 -24.98
CA LEU A 89 28.99 18.89 -24.34
C LEU A 89 27.87 18.87 -25.38
N GLU A 90 28.00 19.66 -26.45
CA GLU A 90 27.01 19.69 -27.53
C GLU A 90 26.88 18.34 -28.25
N ALA A 91 27.99 17.63 -28.47
CA ALA A 91 27.99 16.30 -29.09
C ALA A 91 27.25 15.25 -28.26
N GLU A 92 27.19 15.44 -26.94
CA GLU A 92 26.46 14.62 -25.97
C GLU A 92 25.03 15.15 -25.69
N GLY A 93 24.59 16.15 -26.47
CA GLY A 93 23.24 16.75 -26.36
C GLY A 93 23.06 17.71 -25.19
N VAL A 94 24.13 18.11 -24.51
CA VAL A 94 24.09 19.03 -23.36
C VAL A 94 24.11 20.47 -23.84
N LYS A 95 23.13 21.27 -23.41
CA LYS A 95 23.12 22.72 -23.68
C LYS A 95 23.97 23.44 -22.65
N ALA A 96 25.01 24.13 -23.10
CA ALA A 96 25.93 24.88 -22.24
C ALA A 96 26.03 26.35 -22.68
N LYS A 97 26.18 27.27 -21.71
CA LYS A 97 26.63 28.64 -21.97
C LYS A 97 28.10 28.74 -21.57
N ALA A 98 28.92 29.42 -22.37
CA ALA A 98 30.35 29.46 -22.14
C ALA A 98 30.92 30.89 -22.19
N ASN A 99 31.89 31.18 -21.33
CA ASN A 99 32.57 32.47 -21.22
C ASN A 99 34.03 32.30 -20.77
N VAL A 100 34.87 33.31 -20.94
CA VAL A 100 36.25 33.34 -20.41
C VAL A 100 36.38 34.49 -19.41
N LYS A 101 36.76 34.17 -18.16
CA LYS A 101 36.93 35.15 -17.08
C LYS A 101 38.22 34.89 -16.32
N ASP A 102 39.03 35.94 -16.15
CA ASP A 102 40.32 35.90 -15.42
C ASP A 102 41.31 34.83 -15.93
N GLY A 103 41.27 34.46 -17.21
CA GLY A 103 42.10 33.40 -17.79
C GLY A 103 41.63 31.99 -17.48
N LYS A 104 40.37 31.83 -17.05
CA LYS A 104 39.70 30.55 -16.87
C LYS A 104 38.46 30.45 -17.75
N ALA A 105 38.21 29.24 -18.20
CA ALA A 105 37.05 28.81 -18.96
C ALA A 105 35.84 28.68 -18.03
N GLU A 106 34.85 29.57 -18.09
CA GLU A 106 33.58 29.37 -17.38
C GLU A 106 32.57 28.67 -18.29
N VAL A 107 32.02 27.55 -17.84
CA VAL A 107 30.99 26.79 -18.57
C VAL A 107 29.80 26.59 -17.64
N GLU A 108 28.61 26.98 -18.09
CA GLU A 108 27.35 26.89 -17.34
C GLU A 108 26.45 25.83 -17.99
N VAL A 109 25.93 24.90 -17.19
CA VAL A 109 25.02 23.83 -17.62
C VAL A 109 23.84 23.70 -16.65
N GLY A 110 22.74 23.09 -17.08
CA GLY A 110 21.61 22.79 -16.18
C GLY A 110 21.92 21.65 -15.20
N ALA A 111 21.25 21.65 -14.04
CA ALA A 111 21.47 20.68 -12.95
C ALA A 111 21.43 19.20 -13.41
N LYS A 112 20.47 18.84 -14.27
CA LYS A 112 20.35 17.47 -14.83
C LYS A 112 21.56 16.98 -15.64
N ASP A 113 22.34 17.91 -16.19
CA ASP A 113 23.52 17.61 -17.02
C ASP A 113 24.83 17.72 -16.24
N ALA A 114 24.77 18.10 -14.95
CA ALA A 114 25.94 18.37 -14.11
C ALA A 114 26.90 17.19 -14.02
N LYS A 115 26.39 15.95 -13.90
CA LYS A 115 27.23 14.75 -13.84
C LYS A 115 28.02 14.53 -15.12
N LYS A 116 27.33 14.57 -16.27
CA LYS A 116 27.94 14.42 -17.61
C LYS A 116 28.93 15.55 -17.88
N ALA A 117 28.58 16.77 -17.51
CA ALA A 117 29.45 17.92 -17.70
C ALA A 117 30.72 17.84 -16.84
N LYS A 118 30.63 17.37 -15.59
CA LYS A 118 31.79 17.11 -14.73
C LYS A 118 32.73 16.05 -15.34
N GLU A 119 32.19 14.96 -15.88
CA GLU A 119 32.98 13.92 -16.55
C GLU A 119 33.71 14.45 -17.81
N ILE A 120 33.03 15.24 -18.63
CA ILE A 120 33.61 15.85 -19.84
C ILE A 120 34.68 16.89 -19.49
N VAL A 121 34.47 17.69 -18.44
CA VAL A 121 35.45 18.66 -17.96
C VAL A 121 36.71 17.97 -17.43
N VAL A 122 36.55 16.88 -16.65
CA VAL A 122 37.70 16.09 -16.15
C VAL A 122 38.50 15.45 -17.29
N ALA A 123 37.84 15.06 -18.38
CA ALA A 123 38.46 14.49 -19.57
C ALA A 123 38.97 15.53 -20.60
N SER A 124 38.91 16.82 -20.28
CA SER A 124 39.41 17.90 -21.15
C SER A 124 40.93 18.04 -21.08
N SER A 125 41.51 18.76 -22.04
CA SER A 125 42.96 19.01 -22.09
C SER A 125 43.49 19.85 -20.92
N ALA A 126 42.64 20.63 -20.23
CA ALA A 126 43.02 21.49 -19.12
C ALA A 126 41.91 21.63 -18.04
N PRO A 127 41.59 20.55 -17.28
CA PRO A 127 40.44 20.51 -16.38
C PRO A 127 40.50 21.56 -15.24
N LYS A 128 41.70 21.88 -14.75
CA LYS A 128 41.90 22.87 -13.67
C LYS A 128 41.69 24.32 -14.13
N ALA A 129 41.61 24.55 -15.44
CA ALA A 129 41.37 25.86 -16.03
C ALA A 129 39.87 26.09 -16.32
N VAL A 130 39.00 25.10 -16.09
CA VAL A 130 37.55 25.19 -16.30
C VAL A 130 36.82 25.35 -14.97
N SER A 131 35.99 26.38 -14.87
CA SER A 131 35.03 26.59 -13.80
C SER A 131 33.64 26.23 -14.31
N LEU A 132 33.09 25.11 -13.82
CA LEU A 132 31.74 24.67 -14.17
C LEU A 132 30.74 25.34 -13.20
N LYS A 133 29.71 26.01 -13.74
CA LYS A 133 28.58 26.56 -12.99
C LYS A 133 27.33 25.75 -13.29
N ILE A 134 26.59 25.37 -12.26
CA ILE A 134 25.34 24.63 -12.40
C ILE A 134 24.19 25.60 -12.16
N ASN A 135 23.28 25.73 -13.12
CA ASN A 135 22.09 26.57 -12.99
C ASN A 135 20.90 25.72 -12.52
N ALA A 136 20.26 26.13 -11.42
CA ALA A 136 19.20 25.43 -10.70
C ALA A 136 17.85 26.18 -10.78
N GLU A 137 17.52 26.77 -11.95
CA GLU A 137 16.20 27.38 -12.14
C GLU A 137 15.09 26.32 -11.98
N VAL A 138 14.25 26.47 -10.95
CA VAL A 138 13.05 25.65 -10.74
C VAL A 138 12.07 25.88 -11.88
N GLY A 139 11.64 24.80 -12.53
CA GLY A 139 10.72 24.83 -13.65
C GLY A 139 9.30 25.26 -13.29
N LYS A 140 8.43 25.31 -14.32
CA LYS A 140 7.02 25.66 -14.11
C LYS A 140 6.27 24.50 -13.47
N ILE A 141 5.77 24.71 -12.25
CA ILE A 141 4.97 23.74 -11.50
C ILE A 141 3.49 23.90 -11.83
N SER A 142 2.85 22.84 -12.31
CA SER A 142 1.43 22.82 -12.67
C SER A 142 0.63 21.67 -12.04
N ASN A 143 1.30 20.64 -11.54
CA ASN A 143 0.70 19.48 -10.86
C ASN A 143 1.67 18.90 -9.81
N VAL A 144 1.20 17.91 -9.05
CA VAL A 144 1.98 17.26 -7.97
C VAL A 144 3.23 16.55 -8.48
N ASN A 145 3.18 15.95 -9.68
CA ASN A 145 4.33 15.28 -10.26
C ASN A 145 5.41 16.28 -10.67
N ASP A 146 5.03 17.47 -11.16
CA ASP A 146 5.99 18.54 -11.44
C ASP A 146 6.70 19.00 -10.14
N VAL A 147 5.99 19.08 -9.01
CA VAL A 147 6.61 19.41 -7.71
C VAL A 147 7.62 18.34 -7.33
N TYR A 148 7.26 17.05 -7.48
CA TYR A 148 8.14 15.94 -7.16
C TYR A 148 9.37 15.86 -8.07
N ASP A 149 9.19 16.07 -9.37
CA ASP A 149 10.29 16.10 -10.34
C ASP A 149 11.26 17.24 -10.06
N GLU A 150 10.75 18.44 -9.76
CA GLU A 150 11.58 19.59 -9.41
C GLU A 150 12.29 19.42 -8.07
N LEU A 151 11.65 18.79 -7.08
CA LEU A 151 12.30 18.43 -5.81
C LEU A 151 13.44 17.43 -6.04
N ARG A 152 13.19 16.36 -6.79
CA ARG A 152 14.20 15.34 -7.11
C ARG A 152 15.42 15.95 -7.83
N ASP A 153 15.18 16.91 -8.72
CA ASP A 153 16.19 17.45 -9.61
C ASP A 153 16.99 18.62 -8.98
N ASN A 154 16.42 19.33 -7.99
CA ASN A 154 17.01 20.54 -7.41
C ASN A 154 17.25 20.50 -5.89
N VAL A 155 16.68 19.56 -5.14
CA VAL A 155 16.82 19.46 -3.68
C VAL A 155 17.83 18.39 -3.28
N ALA A 156 18.61 18.64 -2.22
CA ALA A 156 19.61 17.68 -1.75
C ALA A 156 18.96 16.33 -1.34
N PRO A 157 19.56 15.17 -1.65
CA PRO A 157 18.97 13.87 -1.29
C PRO A 157 18.71 13.68 0.21
N ALA A 158 19.53 14.30 1.08
CA ALA A 158 19.33 14.28 2.54
C ALA A 158 18.12 15.12 2.99
N GLU A 159 17.70 16.09 2.18
CA GLU A 159 16.51 16.91 2.42
C GLU A 159 15.24 16.18 1.97
N MET A 160 15.35 15.36 0.92
CA MET A 160 14.26 14.49 0.46
C MET A 160 13.81 13.48 1.52
N THR A 161 14.69 13.08 2.45
CA THR A 161 14.31 12.16 3.55
C THR A 161 13.41 12.80 4.60
N ARG A 162 13.27 14.14 4.60
CA ARG A 162 12.35 14.88 5.47
C ARG A 162 10.94 14.95 4.89
N LEU A 163 10.74 14.62 3.61
CA LEU A 163 9.45 14.72 2.96
C LEU A 163 8.45 13.71 3.54
N THR A 164 7.30 14.24 3.94
CA THR A 164 6.16 13.46 4.43
C THR A 164 5.08 13.34 3.36
N ALA A 165 4.78 14.42 2.62
CA ALA A 165 3.77 14.42 1.55
C ALA A 165 3.97 15.59 0.56
N ILE A 166 3.40 15.46 -0.65
CA ILE A 166 3.24 16.55 -1.62
C ILE A 166 1.77 16.59 -2.03
N MET A 167 1.07 17.67 -1.72
CA MET A 167 -0.39 17.74 -1.79
C MET A 167 -0.87 18.81 -2.75
N ASN A 168 -1.89 18.48 -3.55
CA ASN A 168 -2.72 19.46 -4.24
C ASN A 168 -3.79 19.98 -3.26
N THR A 169 -3.74 21.27 -2.92
CA THR A 169 -4.64 21.86 -1.91
C THR A 169 -5.94 22.44 -2.51
N GLY A 170 -6.17 22.22 -3.82
CA GLY A 170 -7.35 22.63 -4.57
C GLY A 170 -7.11 23.83 -5.49
N THR A 171 -8.06 24.08 -6.39
CA THR A 171 -7.94 25.09 -7.46
C THR A 171 -7.62 26.49 -6.93
N GLY A 172 -6.50 27.07 -7.38
CA GLY A 172 -6.06 28.42 -7.03
C GLY A 172 -5.27 28.53 -5.73
N LYS A 173 -4.91 27.41 -5.10
CA LYS A 173 -4.02 27.37 -3.92
C LYS A 173 -2.65 26.75 -4.28
N PRO A 174 -1.59 27.08 -3.53
CA PRO A 174 -0.27 26.48 -3.74
C PRO A 174 -0.26 25.00 -3.39
N PHE A 175 0.58 24.23 -4.08
CA PHE A 175 0.90 22.86 -3.69
C PHE A 175 1.62 22.88 -2.35
N GLU A 176 1.28 21.97 -1.46
CA GLU A 176 1.92 21.89 -0.13
C GLU A 176 2.93 20.75 -0.08
N ILE A 177 4.16 21.08 0.26
CA ILE A 177 5.18 20.13 0.68
C ILE A 177 5.07 20.01 2.19
N VAL A 178 4.83 18.81 2.69
CA VAL A 178 4.80 18.52 4.12
C VAL A 178 6.10 17.83 4.48
N ALA A 179 6.83 18.34 5.48
CA ALA A 179 8.11 17.78 5.88
C ALA A 179 8.34 17.77 7.40
N SER A 180 9.10 16.79 7.87
CA SER A 180 9.41 16.59 9.30
C SER A 180 10.52 17.52 9.79
N GLY A 181 10.15 18.64 10.43
CA GLY A 181 11.03 19.60 11.14
C GLY A 181 12.22 20.15 10.34
N PRO A 182 12.91 21.23 10.78
CA PRO A 182 14.14 21.70 10.12
C PRO A 182 15.29 20.71 10.32
N ALA A 183 16.20 20.58 9.34
CA ALA A 183 17.38 19.73 9.43
C ALA A 183 18.24 20.12 10.65
N SER A 184 18.15 19.36 11.75
CA SER A 184 18.98 19.63 12.93
C SER A 184 20.43 19.27 12.63
N ILE A 185 21.33 20.23 12.80
CA ILE A 185 22.79 20.08 12.68
C ILE A 185 23.27 19.08 13.73
N GLU A 186 23.31 17.78 13.41
CA GLU A 186 24.09 16.82 14.19
C GLU A 186 25.59 16.98 13.88
N LYS A 187 26.24 17.84 14.66
CA LYS A 187 27.70 17.80 14.86
C LYS A 187 28.08 16.49 15.57
N LYS A 188 28.41 15.42 14.86
CA LYS A 188 29.35 14.40 15.37
C LYS A 188 30.26 13.78 14.30
N ALA A 189 31.55 13.88 14.61
CA ALA A 189 32.72 13.15 14.12
C ALA A 189 33.08 13.24 12.62
N LYS A 190 34.17 13.97 12.36
CA LYS A 190 34.93 14.05 11.10
C LYS A 190 35.36 12.66 10.61
N PRO A 191 34.88 12.17 9.44
CA PRO A 191 35.59 11.17 8.67
C PRO A 191 36.61 11.88 7.77
N LYS A 192 37.67 11.16 7.44
CA LYS A 192 38.79 11.61 6.60
C LYS A 192 38.26 12.06 5.23
N ALA A 193 38.67 13.25 4.80
CA ALA A 193 38.24 13.89 3.56
C ALA A 193 38.43 12.96 2.35
N THR A 194 37.31 12.57 1.75
CA THR A 194 37.23 12.02 0.38
C THR A 194 36.29 12.95 -0.39
N ALA A 195 36.60 13.20 -1.66
CA ALA A 195 36.14 14.33 -2.46
C ALA A 195 34.67 14.29 -2.91
N THR A 196 33.72 14.12 -1.97
CA THR A 196 32.27 14.06 -2.26
C THR A 196 31.47 15.21 -1.63
N LYS A 197 32.04 15.95 -0.67
CA LYS A 197 31.31 17.00 0.05
C LYS A 197 31.04 18.29 -0.75
N ALA A 198 31.73 18.49 -1.87
CA ALA A 198 31.60 19.70 -2.69
C ALA A 198 30.43 19.63 -3.71
N ALA A 199 29.71 18.50 -3.79
CA ALA A 199 28.58 18.34 -4.71
C ALA A 199 27.21 18.58 -4.05
N GLU A 200 27.13 18.54 -2.72
CA GLU A 200 25.89 18.80 -1.97
C GLU A 200 25.69 20.30 -1.65
N GLU A 201 26.74 21.12 -1.71
CA GLU A 201 26.66 22.57 -1.41
C GLU A 201 26.01 23.42 -2.53
N GLU A 202 25.55 22.82 -3.63
CA GLU A 202 24.91 23.50 -4.77
C GLU A 202 23.44 23.06 -5.01
N LEU A 203 22.85 22.23 -4.14
CA LEU A 203 21.43 21.83 -4.17
C LEU A 203 20.65 22.55 -3.07
N LEU A 204 19.38 22.85 -3.33
CA LEU A 204 18.52 23.58 -2.40
C LEU A 204 18.13 22.71 -1.19
N THR A 205 17.90 23.35 -0.06
CA THR A 205 17.09 22.80 1.04
C THR A 205 15.60 22.82 0.68
N LEU A 206 14.75 22.09 1.42
CA LEU A 206 13.30 22.17 1.20
C LEU A 206 12.76 23.58 1.44
N GLU A 207 13.37 24.31 2.38
CA GLU A 207 13.07 25.71 2.66
C GLU A 207 13.44 26.63 1.50
N GLU A 208 14.66 26.52 0.97
CA GLU A 208 15.12 27.32 -0.17
C GLU A 208 14.33 27.00 -1.45
N PHE A 209 14.00 25.72 -1.67
CA PHE A 209 13.15 25.30 -2.77
C PHE A 209 11.76 25.92 -2.70
N ALA A 210 11.15 25.97 -1.51
CA ALA A 210 9.83 26.58 -1.33
C ALA A 210 9.85 28.11 -1.48
N GLU A 211 11.00 28.77 -1.28
CA GLU A 211 11.18 30.20 -1.53
C GLU A 211 11.35 30.51 -3.02
N GLU A 212 12.01 29.63 -3.78
CA GLU A 212 12.26 29.80 -5.22
C GLU A 212 11.09 29.30 -6.10
N ALA A 213 10.37 28.28 -5.66
CA ALA A 213 9.26 27.69 -6.40
C ALA A 213 7.98 28.55 -6.32
N THR A 214 7.52 29.05 -7.48
CA THR A 214 6.21 29.70 -7.55
C THR A 214 5.09 28.66 -7.38
N ASN A 215 4.05 28.98 -6.58
CA ASN A 215 2.88 28.13 -6.33
C ASN A 215 3.16 26.87 -5.47
N VAL A 216 4.19 26.90 -4.63
CA VAL A 216 4.50 25.86 -3.64
C VAL A 216 4.58 26.49 -2.24
N LYS A 217 4.25 25.71 -1.21
CA LYS A 217 4.35 26.10 0.19
C LYS A 217 4.90 24.93 1.00
N LEU A 218 5.89 25.19 1.85
CA LEU A 218 6.38 24.22 2.84
C LEU A 218 5.53 24.31 4.12
N VAL A 219 5.13 23.16 4.66
CA VAL A 219 4.38 23.01 5.91
C VAL A 219 5.10 22.00 6.81
N GLU A 220 5.18 22.31 8.10
CA GLU A 220 5.71 21.37 9.09
C GLU A 220 4.73 20.22 9.32
N GLY A 221 5.20 18.98 9.17
CA GLY A 221 4.45 17.76 9.45
C GLY A 221 5.21 16.83 10.40
N SER A 222 4.49 15.87 10.98
CA SER A 222 5.11 14.76 11.72
C SER A 222 5.52 13.63 10.78
N GLU A 223 6.50 12.82 11.19
CA GLU A 223 6.82 11.54 10.53
C GLU A 223 5.55 10.68 10.46
N VAL A 224 5.11 10.34 9.24
CA VAL A 224 4.02 9.37 9.03
C VAL A 224 4.60 8.00 9.33
N LYS A 225 4.15 7.40 10.42
CA LYS A 225 4.45 5.99 10.69
C LYS A 225 3.51 5.18 9.81
N PRO A 226 3.99 4.30 8.92
CA PRO A 226 3.11 3.33 8.30
C PRO A 226 2.42 2.54 9.42
N GLY A 227 1.13 2.21 9.24
CA GLY A 227 0.59 1.03 9.92
C GLY A 227 1.56 -0.13 9.65
N ALA A 228 1.71 -1.07 10.57
CA ALA A 228 2.55 -2.22 10.23
C ALA A 228 1.91 -2.87 9.00
N LEU A 229 2.54 -2.81 7.82
CA LEU A 229 1.97 -3.35 6.57
C LEU A 229 1.61 -4.84 6.70
N THR A 230 2.20 -5.49 7.70
CA THR A 230 1.94 -6.86 8.14
C THR A 230 0.60 -7.05 8.85
N ASP A 231 -0.05 -6.00 9.34
CA ASP A 231 -1.36 -6.08 9.99
C ASP A 231 -2.45 -6.22 8.94
N ILE A 232 -3.20 -7.32 9.02
CA ILE A 232 -4.28 -7.65 8.10
C ILE A 232 -5.62 -7.60 8.82
N TYR A 233 -6.56 -6.86 8.26
CA TYR A 233 -7.92 -6.67 8.75
C TYR A 233 -8.93 -7.11 7.68
N GLY A 234 -10.15 -7.47 8.11
CA GLY A 234 -11.25 -7.65 7.17
C GLY A 234 -11.56 -6.35 6.42
N GLY A 235 -11.97 -6.42 5.16
CA GLY A 235 -12.27 -5.28 4.29
C GLY A 235 -11.08 -4.76 3.47
N MET A 236 -9.86 -5.22 3.76
CA MET A 236 -8.67 -4.88 2.95
C MET A 236 -8.67 -5.62 1.61
N GLY A 237 -7.95 -5.08 0.63
CA GLY A 237 -7.81 -5.69 -0.70
C GLY A 237 -6.82 -6.86 -0.73
N TYR A 238 -7.12 -7.86 -1.56
CA TYR A 238 -6.17 -8.91 -1.92
C TYR A 238 -6.28 -9.26 -3.41
N GLY A 239 -5.17 -9.76 -3.95
CA GLY A 239 -5.04 -10.24 -5.32
C GLY A 239 -5.01 -11.76 -5.39
N ALA A 240 -5.61 -12.34 -6.42
CA ALA A 240 -5.65 -13.77 -6.68
C ALA A 240 -4.95 -14.11 -8.01
N ALA A 241 -4.24 -15.24 -8.07
CA ALA A 241 -3.48 -15.70 -9.24
C ALA A 241 -3.53 -17.23 -9.41
N ARG A 242 -3.48 -17.73 -10.65
CA ARG A 242 -3.51 -19.18 -10.96
C ARG A 242 -2.27 -19.92 -10.47
N THR A 243 -1.15 -19.71 -11.15
CA THR A 243 0.15 -20.31 -10.83
C THR A 243 1.23 -19.42 -11.45
N GLY A 244 2.04 -18.78 -10.60
CA GLY A 244 2.88 -17.64 -10.95
C GLY A 244 2.47 -16.38 -10.17
N ASP A 245 3.29 -15.32 -10.21
CA ASP A 245 3.15 -14.13 -9.35
C ASP A 245 2.36 -12.97 -10.00
N ASN A 246 1.69 -13.21 -11.13
CA ASN A 246 0.85 -12.19 -11.77
C ASN A 246 -0.56 -12.25 -11.18
N VAL A 247 -0.97 -11.19 -10.50
CA VAL A 247 -2.35 -11.05 -10.01
C VAL A 247 -3.31 -10.86 -11.18
N GLU A 248 -4.37 -11.67 -11.20
CA GLU A 248 -5.37 -11.73 -12.26
C GLU A 248 -6.77 -11.32 -11.75
N GLY A 249 -7.05 -11.53 -10.46
CA GLY A 249 -8.29 -11.12 -9.80
C GLY A 249 -8.02 -10.21 -8.60
N LEU A 250 -8.91 -9.25 -8.36
CA LEU A 250 -8.90 -8.39 -7.17
C LEU A 250 -10.20 -8.57 -6.40
N CYS A 251 -10.06 -8.86 -5.12
CA CYS A 251 -11.16 -9.05 -4.19
C CYS A 251 -10.83 -8.43 -2.84
N SER A 252 -11.76 -8.55 -1.90
CA SER A 252 -11.63 -8.06 -0.54
C SER A 252 -11.61 -9.20 0.47
N ILE A 253 -10.83 -9.03 1.53
CA ILE A 253 -10.79 -9.92 2.69
C ILE A 253 -12.11 -9.77 3.43
N GLY A 254 -12.75 -10.88 3.78
CA GLY A 254 -14.00 -10.84 4.55
C GLY A 254 -13.70 -10.76 6.03
N PHE A 255 -13.37 -11.91 6.60
CA PHE A 255 -12.96 -12.00 7.99
C PHE A 255 -11.72 -12.86 8.11
N ASN A 256 -10.78 -12.40 8.92
CA ASN A 256 -9.76 -13.30 9.42
C ASN A 256 -10.43 -14.40 10.28
N ALA A 257 -9.87 -15.59 10.25
CA ALA A 257 -10.46 -16.80 10.76
C ALA A 257 -9.41 -17.69 11.44
N TRP A 258 -9.92 -18.67 12.16
CA TRP A 258 -9.19 -19.83 12.65
C TRP A 258 -9.52 -21.02 11.77
N ASN A 259 -8.50 -21.77 11.36
CA ASN A 259 -8.69 -23.11 10.83
C ASN A 259 -9.09 -24.10 11.96
N PRO A 260 -9.51 -25.34 11.63
CA PRO A 260 -9.94 -26.33 12.62
C PRO A 260 -8.88 -26.68 13.69
N GLU A 261 -7.60 -26.47 13.38
CA GLU A 261 -6.45 -26.68 14.27
C GLU A 261 -6.11 -25.43 15.12
N GLY A 262 -6.71 -24.27 14.80
CA GLY A 262 -6.50 -23.00 15.49
C GLY A 262 -5.36 -22.15 14.96
N ALA A 263 -4.90 -22.40 13.74
CA ALA A 263 -3.99 -21.51 13.00
C ALA A 263 -4.77 -20.46 12.20
N ASP A 264 -4.05 -19.46 11.71
CA ASP A 264 -4.60 -18.30 11.01
C ASP A 264 -5.10 -18.66 9.61
N ALA A 265 -6.27 -18.15 9.24
CA ALA A 265 -6.88 -18.26 7.92
C ALA A 265 -7.67 -17.00 7.58
N VAL A 266 -8.19 -16.89 6.36
CA VAL A 266 -9.10 -15.82 5.91
C VAL A 266 -10.33 -16.43 5.24
N LEU A 267 -11.51 -15.86 5.52
CA LEU A 267 -12.74 -16.09 4.77
C LEU A 267 -12.95 -14.98 3.75
N THR A 268 -13.32 -15.35 2.52
CA THR A 268 -13.64 -14.45 1.40
C THR A 268 -14.67 -15.12 0.50
N ALA A 269 -15.01 -14.54 -0.67
CA ALA A 269 -15.99 -15.10 -1.58
C ALA A 269 -15.40 -16.27 -2.41
N GLY A 270 -16.24 -17.25 -2.73
CA GLY A 270 -15.91 -18.44 -3.52
C GLY A 270 -15.56 -18.09 -4.96
N HIS A 271 -16.32 -17.19 -5.57
CA HIS A 271 -16.13 -16.78 -6.96
C HIS A 271 -14.78 -16.07 -7.16
N CYS A 272 -14.20 -15.46 -6.12
CA CYS A 272 -12.85 -14.90 -6.18
C CYS A 272 -11.74 -15.95 -6.44
N THR A 273 -12.08 -17.23 -6.49
CA THR A 273 -11.15 -18.31 -6.84
C THR A 273 -11.22 -18.75 -8.31
N GLU A 274 -12.19 -18.24 -9.07
CA GLU A 274 -12.50 -18.69 -10.44
C GLU A 274 -12.66 -20.22 -10.49
N ASP A 275 -13.63 -20.73 -9.72
CA ASP A 275 -13.88 -22.16 -9.51
C ASP A 275 -12.63 -22.97 -9.10
N GLY A 276 -11.78 -22.32 -8.31
CA GLY A 276 -10.52 -22.87 -7.82
C GLY A 276 -9.37 -22.83 -8.82
N ALA A 277 -9.49 -22.13 -9.96
CA ALA A 277 -8.38 -21.91 -10.86
C ALA A 277 -7.28 -21.05 -10.21
N PHE A 278 -7.65 -20.04 -9.41
CA PHE A 278 -6.72 -19.27 -8.60
C PHE A 278 -6.29 -20.04 -7.36
N LYS A 279 -4.98 -20.01 -7.08
CA LYS A 279 -4.35 -20.71 -5.95
C LYS A 279 -3.58 -19.78 -5.02
N ASN A 280 -2.85 -18.81 -5.57
CA ASN A 280 -1.99 -17.92 -4.79
C ASN A 280 -2.72 -16.61 -4.48
N THR A 281 -2.54 -16.08 -3.27
CA THR A 281 -3.10 -14.79 -2.88
C THR A 281 -2.05 -13.83 -2.35
N PHE A 282 -2.26 -12.54 -2.58
CA PHE A 282 -1.34 -11.48 -2.23
C PHE A 282 -2.08 -10.31 -1.59
N VAL A 283 -1.47 -9.65 -0.60
CA VAL A 283 -1.99 -8.40 -0.03
C VAL A 283 -1.84 -7.29 -1.07
N VAL A 284 -2.95 -6.57 -1.32
CA VAL A 284 -2.97 -5.44 -2.26
C VAL A 284 -3.19 -4.17 -1.46
N GLU A 285 -2.16 -3.34 -1.42
CA GLU A 285 -2.17 -2.05 -0.73
C GLU A 285 -2.90 -1.00 -1.56
N HIS A 286 -3.57 -0.10 -0.87
CA HIS A 286 -4.37 0.96 -1.45
C HIS A 286 -4.11 2.27 -0.72
N THR A 287 -4.08 3.36 -1.48
CA THR A 287 -4.01 4.72 -0.92
C THR A 287 -5.39 5.28 -0.55
N ALA A 288 -6.44 4.73 -1.17
CA ALA A 288 -7.85 5.00 -0.92
C ALA A 288 -8.69 3.87 -1.52
N PRO A 289 -9.99 3.75 -1.20
CA PRO A 289 -10.88 2.84 -1.91
C PRO A 289 -10.77 3.07 -3.43
N ASN A 290 -10.54 2.00 -4.17
CA ASN A 290 -10.33 2.00 -5.63
C ASN A 290 -9.04 2.60 -6.17
N GLU A 291 -8.10 2.94 -5.29
CA GLU A 291 -6.79 3.47 -5.68
C GLU A 291 -5.68 2.51 -5.23
N VAL A 292 -5.41 1.49 -6.05
CA VAL A 292 -4.36 0.49 -5.81
C VAL A 292 -2.99 1.15 -5.81
N GLU A 293 -2.23 0.95 -4.73
CA GLU A 293 -0.84 1.36 -4.62
C GLU A 293 0.10 0.28 -5.18
N GLY A 294 -0.17 -0.98 -4.85
CA GLY A 294 0.63 -2.11 -5.30
C GLY A 294 0.40 -3.38 -4.50
N ILE A 295 1.26 -4.38 -4.74
CA ILE A 295 1.25 -5.66 -4.04
C ILE A 295 2.40 -5.67 -3.04
N SER A 296 2.13 -5.97 -1.76
CA SER A 296 3.13 -5.89 -0.69
C SER A 296 3.71 -7.25 -0.27
N ALA A 297 2.85 -8.25 -0.04
CA ALA A 297 3.26 -9.55 0.48
C ALA A 297 2.37 -10.67 -0.06
N ALA A 298 2.89 -11.90 -0.07
CA ALA A 298 2.03 -13.08 -0.16
C ALA A 298 1.11 -13.11 1.07
N LEU A 299 -0.18 -13.34 0.85
CA LEU A 299 -1.18 -13.48 1.90
C LEU A 299 -1.28 -14.93 2.35
N GLY A 300 -1.47 -15.85 1.40
CA GLY A 300 -1.57 -17.28 1.63
C GLY A 300 -1.93 -18.01 0.34
N THR A 301 -2.60 -19.16 0.46
CA THR A 301 -3.12 -19.91 -0.68
C THR A 301 -4.57 -20.33 -0.47
N PHE A 302 -5.35 -20.44 -1.53
CA PHE A 302 -6.73 -20.94 -1.41
C PHE A 302 -6.74 -22.43 -1.02
N GLY A 303 -7.25 -22.71 0.19
CA GLY A 303 -7.40 -24.08 0.72
C GLY A 303 -8.77 -24.68 0.45
N PHE A 304 -9.79 -23.85 0.23
CA PHE A 304 -11.16 -24.26 -0.07
C PHE A 304 -11.89 -23.17 -0.85
N SER A 305 -12.79 -23.54 -1.76
CA SER A 305 -13.77 -22.64 -2.35
C SER A 305 -15.04 -23.37 -2.77
N GLN A 306 -16.16 -22.66 -2.66
CA GLN A 306 -17.44 -23.05 -3.23
C GLN A 306 -18.19 -21.80 -3.73
N PHE A 307 -18.54 -21.78 -5.01
CA PHE A 307 -19.41 -20.78 -5.65
C PHE A 307 -20.59 -21.43 -6.36
N GLY A 308 -21.79 -21.23 -5.82
CA GLY A 308 -22.97 -22.00 -6.15
C GLY A 308 -23.02 -23.30 -5.36
N GLY A 309 -23.57 -24.35 -5.99
CA GLY A 309 -23.75 -25.67 -5.40
C GLY A 309 -22.43 -26.38 -5.07
N PRO A 310 -22.50 -27.61 -4.53
CA PRO A 310 -21.33 -28.43 -4.25
C PRO A 310 -20.37 -28.50 -5.45
N ASP A 311 -19.06 -28.50 -5.19
CA ASP A 311 -18.01 -28.52 -6.22
C ASP A 311 -18.11 -27.39 -7.26
N ASN A 312 -18.58 -26.21 -6.84
CA ASN A 312 -18.84 -25.05 -7.71
C ASN A 312 -19.91 -25.33 -8.77
N TYR A 313 -20.94 -26.13 -8.45
CA TYR A 313 -21.99 -26.42 -9.41
C TYR A 313 -22.87 -25.19 -9.71
N GLY A 314 -23.08 -24.93 -10.99
CA GLY A 314 -24.10 -24.02 -11.50
C GLY A 314 -25.09 -24.71 -12.43
N VAL A 315 -26.27 -24.12 -12.54
CA VAL A 315 -27.31 -24.57 -13.46
C VAL A 315 -27.00 -24.01 -14.86
N PRO A 316 -26.76 -24.85 -15.88
CA PRO A 316 -26.45 -24.39 -17.22
C PRO A 316 -27.59 -23.55 -17.82
N ILE A 317 -27.29 -22.41 -18.46
CA ILE A 317 -28.29 -21.58 -19.15
C ILE A 317 -28.39 -22.04 -20.62
N THR A 318 -28.86 -23.27 -20.83
CA THR A 318 -28.96 -23.84 -22.18
C THR A 318 -30.41 -24.09 -22.61
N PRO A 319 -30.73 -24.08 -23.93
CA PRO A 319 -32.08 -24.35 -24.42
C PRO A 319 -32.61 -25.75 -24.08
N ASP A 320 -31.74 -26.66 -23.68
CA ASP A 320 -32.01 -28.04 -23.27
C ASP A 320 -32.06 -28.25 -21.75
N LEU A 321 -32.05 -27.18 -20.95
CA LEU A 321 -32.23 -27.24 -19.49
C LEU A 321 -33.45 -28.10 -19.12
N THR A 322 -33.22 -29.15 -18.35
CA THR A 322 -34.27 -30.08 -17.93
C THR A 322 -34.80 -29.76 -16.53
N GLN A 323 -35.98 -30.31 -16.20
CA GLN A 323 -36.50 -30.21 -14.84
C GLN A 323 -35.63 -30.97 -13.82
N ASP A 324 -34.93 -32.02 -14.27
CA ASP A 324 -34.01 -32.77 -13.40
C ASP A 324 -32.77 -31.91 -13.05
N ASP A 325 -32.23 -31.15 -14.01
CA ASP A 325 -31.12 -30.19 -13.75
C ASP A 325 -31.51 -29.10 -12.73
N LEU A 326 -32.77 -28.67 -12.75
CA LEU A 326 -33.33 -27.73 -11.76
C LEU A 326 -33.62 -28.39 -10.42
N ASN A 327 -33.95 -29.68 -10.39
CA ASN A 327 -34.17 -30.43 -9.15
C ASN A 327 -32.86 -30.71 -8.41
N ASP A 328 -31.77 -30.86 -9.16
CA ASP A 328 -30.41 -31.06 -8.62
C ASP A 328 -29.72 -29.74 -8.23
N ALA A 329 -30.33 -28.59 -8.58
CA ALA A 329 -29.87 -27.25 -8.21
C ALA A 329 -30.16 -26.92 -6.74
N GLU A 330 -29.44 -27.56 -5.81
CA GLU A 330 -29.50 -27.16 -4.41
C GLU A 330 -28.90 -25.75 -4.21
N PRO A 331 -29.54 -24.86 -3.42
CA PRO A 331 -28.92 -23.60 -3.04
C PRO A 331 -27.61 -23.84 -2.30
N GLY A 332 -26.56 -23.33 -2.91
CA GLY A 332 -25.22 -23.44 -2.39
C GLY A 332 -24.79 -22.19 -1.65
N THR A 333 -23.54 -21.80 -1.85
CA THR A 333 -22.89 -20.69 -1.14
C THR A 333 -21.90 -19.98 -2.05
N ASP A 334 -21.34 -18.88 -1.58
CA ASP A 334 -20.24 -18.19 -2.24
C ASP A 334 -19.22 -17.84 -1.15
N ILE A 335 -18.34 -18.81 -0.86
CA ILE A 335 -17.35 -18.73 0.21
C ILE A 335 -16.06 -19.45 -0.18
N ALA A 336 -14.92 -18.86 0.16
CA ALA A 336 -13.61 -19.45 0.07
C ALA A 336 -12.81 -19.24 1.35
N VAL A 337 -11.76 -20.04 1.49
CA VAL A 337 -10.79 -19.98 2.56
C VAL A 337 -9.41 -19.77 1.95
N ILE A 338 -8.70 -18.75 2.44
CA ILE A 338 -7.26 -18.63 2.26
C ILE A 338 -6.60 -19.21 3.52
N ASP A 339 -5.75 -20.20 3.31
CA ASP A 339 -4.97 -20.91 4.32
C ASP A 339 -3.47 -20.71 4.03
N ASP A 340 -2.60 -21.45 4.72
CA ASP A 340 -1.14 -21.37 4.62
C ASP A 340 -0.68 -19.90 4.69
N ILE A 341 -1.27 -19.17 5.65
CA ILE A 341 -1.07 -17.73 5.80
C ILE A 341 0.41 -17.43 6.02
N ASN A 342 0.90 -16.41 5.32
CA ASN A 342 2.26 -15.95 5.45
C ASN A 342 2.56 -15.61 6.94
N PRO A 343 3.53 -16.29 7.58
CA PRO A 343 3.79 -16.14 9.00
C PRO A 343 4.37 -14.77 9.40
N GLU A 344 4.74 -13.94 8.42
CA GLU A 344 5.14 -12.55 8.66
C GLU A 344 3.94 -11.61 8.85
N LEU A 345 2.73 -12.05 8.50
CA LEU A 345 1.50 -11.28 8.67
C LEU A 345 0.87 -11.53 10.03
N THR A 346 0.16 -10.51 10.53
CA THR A 346 -0.63 -10.56 11.76
C THR A 346 -2.10 -10.35 11.40
N LEU A 347 -2.89 -11.40 11.53
CA LEU A 347 -4.31 -11.36 11.22
C LEU A 347 -5.12 -10.99 12.46
N HIS A 348 -5.71 -9.81 12.40
CA HIS A 348 -6.48 -9.17 13.47
C HIS A 348 -7.94 -9.65 13.51
N ASN A 349 -8.65 -9.42 14.60
CA ASN A 349 -10.08 -9.75 14.72
C ASN A 349 -10.99 -8.56 14.39
N GLU A 350 -10.42 -7.56 13.74
CA GLU A 350 -11.03 -6.31 13.38
C GLU A 350 -11.18 -6.17 11.86
N VAL A 351 -12.06 -5.25 11.47
CA VAL A 351 -12.39 -4.92 10.09
C VAL A 351 -12.07 -3.44 9.85
N THR A 352 -11.45 -3.09 8.73
CA THR A 352 -11.15 -1.68 8.40
C THR A 352 -12.42 -0.87 8.17
N GLN A 353 -12.38 0.41 8.54
CA GLN A 353 -13.41 1.40 8.22
C GLN A 353 -13.02 2.34 7.07
N TRP A 354 -11.87 2.11 6.40
CA TRP A 354 -11.34 2.96 5.33
C TRP A 354 -11.46 4.47 5.63
N PRO A 355 -10.77 4.98 6.66
CA PRO A 355 -10.83 6.39 7.00
C PRO A 355 -10.32 7.25 5.83
N ALA A 356 -11.10 8.26 5.44
CA ALA A 356 -10.78 9.09 4.29
C ALA A 356 -9.45 9.85 4.48
N GLY A 357 -8.54 9.73 3.51
CA GLY A 357 -7.24 10.41 3.51
C GLY A 357 -6.21 9.81 4.48
N GLU A 358 -6.48 8.62 5.01
CA GLU A 358 -5.62 7.89 5.93
C GLU A 358 -5.43 6.44 5.43
N ASP A 359 -4.41 5.75 5.95
CA ASP A 359 -4.18 4.33 5.68
C ASP A 359 -5.38 3.49 6.14
N GLU A 360 -5.74 2.45 5.39
CA GLU A 360 -6.87 1.55 5.68
C GLU A 360 -6.78 0.92 7.08
N ARG A 361 -5.59 0.77 7.65
CA ARG A 361 -5.36 0.19 8.98
C ARG A 361 -5.56 1.20 10.11
N SER A 362 -5.71 2.50 9.81
CA SER A 362 -5.75 3.58 10.81
C SER A 362 -7.03 3.58 11.65
N LYS A 363 -8.13 3.03 11.12
CA LYS A 363 -9.40 2.97 11.81
C LYS A 363 -10.11 1.65 11.53
N VAL A 364 -10.40 0.93 12.61
CA VAL A 364 -10.96 -0.42 12.54
C VAL A 364 -12.13 -0.59 13.51
N ILE A 365 -13.03 -1.51 13.18
CA ILE A 365 -14.12 -1.97 14.05
C ILE A 365 -13.83 -3.38 14.55
N GLN A 366 -14.01 -3.58 15.85
CA GLN A 366 -13.78 -4.87 16.47
C GLN A 366 -14.95 -5.82 16.27
N VAL A 367 -14.71 -6.98 15.66
CA VAL A 367 -15.71 -8.03 15.53
C VAL A 367 -15.86 -8.72 16.88
N THR A 368 -17.09 -8.87 17.37
CA THR A 368 -17.33 -9.49 18.69
C THR A 368 -18.06 -10.82 18.59
N GLY A 369 -18.38 -11.28 17.39
CA GLY A 369 -19.03 -12.57 17.15
C GLY A 369 -19.63 -12.70 15.77
N VAL A 370 -20.27 -13.85 15.54
CA VAL A 370 -21.05 -14.15 14.34
C VAL A 370 -22.53 -14.22 14.70
N SER A 371 -23.38 -13.61 13.89
CA SER A 371 -24.84 -13.65 14.05
C SER A 371 -25.54 -13.79 12.72
N LYS A 372 -26.85 -14.08 12.77
CA LYS A 372 -27.73 -13.99 11.61
C LYS A 372 -28.26 -12.56 11.48
N ALA A 373 -28.28 -11.98 10.29
CA ALA A 373 -28.95 -10.72 10.04
C ALA A 373 -30.47 -10.90 9.97
N ALA A 374 -31.22 -9.86 10.33
CA ALA A 374 -32.68 -9.84 10.17
C ALA A 374 -33.07 -8.80 9.12
N VAL A 375 -34.16 -9.04 8.39
CA VAL A 375 -34.77 -8.05 7.51
C VAL A 375 -35.07 -6.76 8.29
N GLY A 376 -34.72 -5.62 7.71
CA GLY A 376 -34.79 -4.29 8.32
C GLY A 376 -33.61 -3.92 9.21
N SER A 377 -32.60 -4.80 9.37
CA SER A 377 -31.37 -4.44 10.09
C SER A 377 -30.50 -3.53 9.22
N GLU A 378 -29.85 -2.55 9.84
CA GLU A 378 -28.76 -1.79 9.22
C GLU A 378 -27.50 -2.65 9.20
N ALA A 379 -26.99 -2.93 8.01
CA ALA A 379 -25.76 -3.66 7.79
C ALA A 379 -24.72 -2.75 7.14
N CYS A 380 -23.47 -2.88 7.56
CA CYS A 380 -22.35 -2.20 6.94
C CYS A 380 -21.50 -3.21 6.18
N SER A 381 -21.27 -2.92 4.90
CA SER A 381 -20.37 -3.62 3.99
C SER A 381 -19.03 -2.89 3.97
N VAL A 382 -17.95 -3.65 3.79
CA VAL A 382 -16.66 -3.07 3.47
C VAL A 382 -15.91 -3.88 2.42
N GLY A 383 -15.33 -3.16 1.45
CA GLY A 383 -14.41 -3.71 0.47
C GLY A 383 -13.46 -2.65 -0.08
N ARG A 384 -12.50 -3.12 -0.88
CA ARG A 384 -11.42 -2.31 -1.46
C ARG A 384 -11.88 -1.30 -2.50
N THR A 385 -13.13 -1.36 -2.95
CA THR A 385 -13.73 -0.52 -4.01
C THR A 385 -14.55 0.60 -3.44
N THR A 386 -15.57 0.27 -2.66
CA THR A 386 -16.48 1.28 -2.11
C THR A 386 -16.07 1.74 -0.72
N GLY A 387 -15.10 1.08 -0.08
CA GLY A 387 -14.71 1.38 1.29
C GLY A 387 -15.78 0.92 2.28
N TRP A 388 -15.99 1.68 3.36
CA TRP A 388 -16.98 1.36 4.39
C TRP A 388 -18.31 2.09 4.13
N SER A 389 -19.38 1.32 3.91
CA SER A 389 -20.72 1.83 3.60
C SER A 389 -21.80 1.00 4.29
N CYS A 390 -22.96 1.60 4.60
CA CYS A 390 -24.06 0.90 5.28
C CYS A 390 -25.38 1.09 4.57
N SER A 391 -26.22 0.05 4.61
CA SER A 391 -27.57 0.05 4.06
C SER A 391 -28.50 -0.93 4.78
N THR A 392 -29.77 -0.98 4.37
CA THR A 392 -30.79 -1.81 5.01
C THR A 392 -30.84 -3.20 4.36
N ILE A 393 -30.86 -4.25 5.18
CA ILE A 393 -31.19 -5.60 4.71
C ILE A 393 -32.67 -5.66 4.33
N LEU A 394 -32.96 -5.95 3.07
CA LEU A 394 -34.33 -6.04 2.53
C LEU A 394 -34.89 -7.46 2.59
N GLY A 395 -34.03 -8.47 2.51
CA GLY A 395 -34.46 -9.86 2.42
C GLY A 395 -33.37 -10.85 2.82
N GLU A 396 -33.82 -12.07 3.16
CA GLU A 396 -32.98 -13.26 3.28
C GLU A 396 -33.57 -14.35 2.38
N GLY A 397 -32.71 -15.04 1.64
CA GLY A 397 -33.13 -16.12 0.76
C GLY A 397 -32.04 -16.50 -0.24
N MET A 398 -32.48 -17.01 -1.38
CA MET A 398 -31.58 -17.35 -2.48
C MET A 398 -31.48 -16.19 -3.45
N PHE A 399 -30.27 -15.92 -3.93
CA PHE A 399 -30.02 -15.08 -5.10
C PHE A 399 -29.20 -15.87 -6.11
N PHE A 400 -29.19 -15.38 -7.35
CA PHE A 400 -28.63 -16.07 -8.50
C PHE A 400 -27.58 -15.19 -9.15
N VAL A 401 -26.38 -15.73 -9.31
CA VAL A 401 -25.22 -15.02 -9.86
C VAL A 401 -24.77 -15.75 -11.13
N GLY A 402 -24.37 -15.01 -12.17
CA GLY A 402 -23.75 -15.64 -13.34
C GLY A 402 -22.42 -16.29 -12.95
N GLY A 403 -22.21 -17.53 -13.38
CA GLY A 403 -20.94 -18.23 -13.21
C GLY A 403 -20.04 -18.10 -14.44
N TYR A 404 -19.00 -18.96 -14.50
CA TYR A 404 -17.92 -18.84 -15.48
C TYR A 404 -18.16 -19.67 -16.76
N ASP A 405 -19.07 -20.64 -16.71
CA ASP A 405 -19.32 -21.61 -17.79
C ASP A 405 -20.74 -21.44 -18.40
N ASP A 406 -21.18 -20.19 -18.59
CA ASP A 406 -22.54 -19.84 -19.06
C ASP A 406 -23.65 -20.50 -18.19
N ASP A 407 -23.45 -20.48 -16.88
CA ASP A 407 -24.32 -21.07 -15.88
C ASP A 407 -24.78 -20.05 -14.82
N ILE A 408 -25.76 -20.46 -14.01
CA ILE A 408 -26.29 -19.68 -12.89
C ILE A 408 -25.94 -20.37 -11.58
N ARG A 409 -25.33 -19.63 -10.67
CA ARG A 409 -24.96 -20.05 -9.32
C ARG A 409 -26.00 -19.60 -8.31
N ALA A 410 -26.65 -20.54 -7.65
CA ALA A 410 -27.59 -20.27 -6.57
C ALA A 410 -26.85 -20.11 -5.24
N VAL A 411 -26.99 -18.96 -4.60
CA VAL A 411 -26.30 -18.60 -3.35
C VAL A 411 -27.33 -18.26 -2.27
N TRP A 412 -27.20 -18.87 -1.09
CA TRP A 412 -28.01 -18.51 0.07
C TRP A 412 -27.43 -17.33 0.84
N GLY A 413 -28.25 -16.31 1.09
CA GLY A 413 -27.78 -15.11 1.75
C GLY A 413 -28.83 -14.02 1.95
N TYR A 414 -28.38 -12.78 1.84
CA TYR A 414 -29.18 -11.59 2.06
C TYR A 414 -29.17 -10.69 0.83
N THR A 415 -30.21 -9.89 0.67
CA THR A 415 -30.23 -8.76 -0.25
C THR A 415 -30.43 -7.46 0.52
N ALA A 416 -29.82 -6.38 0.05
CA ALA A 416 -29.81 -5.07 0.69
C ALA A 416 -29.85 -3.94 -0.35
N GLU A 417 -30.21 -2.74 0.09
CA GLU A 417 -30.13 -1.54 -0.75
C GLU A 417 -28.67 -1.25 -1.13
N ASN A 418 -28.43 -0.85 -2.38
CA ASN A 418 -27.10 -0.51 -2.89
C ASN A 418 -27.10 0.72 -3.81
N PRO A 419 -27.72 1.84 -3.42
CA PRO A 419 -27.93 2.98 -4.32
C PRO A 419 -26.63 3.45 -4.98
N ASN A 420 -26.63 3.47 -6.31
CA ASN A 420 -25.54 3.86 -7.21
C ASN A 420 -24.28 3.00 -7.01
N GLN A 421 -24.48 1.71 -6.72
CA GLN A 421 -23.44 0.75 -6.35
C GLN A 421 -22.52 1.22 -5.21
N GLY A 422 -22.96 2.16 -4.37
CA GLY A 422 -22.10 2.81 -3.38
C GLY A 422 -21.79 1.97 -2.13
N ILE A 423 -22.41 0.79 -1.97
CA ILE A 423 -22.28 -0.09 -0.80
C ILE A 423 -21.49 -1.35 -1.16
N LEU A 424 -21.69 -1.86 -2.38
CA LEU A 424 -20.97 -3.01 -2.92
C LEU A 424 -20.83 -2.82 -4.43
N ASP A 425 -19.58 -2.79 -4.89
CA ASP A 425 -19.23 -2.78 -6.31
C ASP A 425 -18.20 -3.87 -6.66
N GLN A 426 -17.89 -4.03 -7.94
CA GLN A 426 -16.92 -5.02 -8.43
C GLN A 426 -15.55 -4.82 -7.77
N GLY A 427 -15.05 -5.90 -7.16
CA GLY A 427 -13.83 -5.88 -6.34
C GLY A 427 -14.08 -5.82 -4.83
N ASP A 428 -15.29 -5.44 -4.39
CA ASP A 428 -15.70 -5.60 -2.98
C ASP A 428 -16.05 -7.04 -2.63
N SER A 429 -16.20 -7.89 -3.65
CA SER A 429 -16.34 -9.33 -3.55
C SER A 429 -15.45 -9.94 -2.48
N GLY A 430 -16.06 -10.70 -1.57
CA GLY A 430 -15.38 -11.29 -0.43
C GLY A 430 -15.27 -10.41 0.80
N GLY A 431 -15.57 -9.11 0.69
CA GLY A 431 -15.56 -8.13 1.77
C GLY A 431 -16.50 -8.44 2.94
N ALA A 432 -16.25 -7.79 4.07
CA ALA A 432 -16.91 -8.09 5.34
C ALA A 432 -18.28 -7.42 5.43
N VAL A 433 -19.30 -8.13 5.93
CA VAL A 433 -20.62 -7.54 6.24
C VAL A 433 -20.93 -7.70 7.72
N LEU A 434 -21.21 -6.57 8.37
CA LEU A 434 -21.45 -6.44 9.81
C LEU A 434 -22.85 -5.89 10.09
N VAL A 435 -23.53 -6.42 11.11
CA VAL A 435 -24.64 -5.73 11.78
C VAL A 435 -24.15 -5.29 13.14
N GLY A 436 -24.02 -3.97 13.34
CA GLY A 436 -23.27 -3.41 14.45
C GLY A 436 -21.82 -3.89 14.41
N ASN A 437 -21.44 -4.75 15.35
CA ASN A 437 -20.10 -5.33 15.45
C ASN A 437 -20.10 -6.87 15.37
N LYS A 438 -21.15 -7.46 14.81
CA LYS A 438 -21.27 -8.90 14.59
C LYS A 438 -21.16 -9.21 13.10
N ALA A 439 -20.32 -10.18 12.75
CA ALA A 439 -20.19 -10.71 11.41
C ALA A 439 -21.49 -11.42 11.00
N VAL A 440 -22.07 -11.01 9.87
CA VAL A 440 -23.32 -11.59 9.35
C VAL A 440 -23.17 -12.19 7.96
N GLY A 441 -22.27 -11.66 7.13
CA GLY A 441 -22.13 -12.09 5.74
C GLY A 441 -20.84 -11.67 5.06
N ILE A 442 -20.71 -12.11 3.82
CA ILE A 442 -19.59 -11.84 2.92
C ILE A 442 -20.14 -11.25 1.63
N ASN A 443 -19.53 -10.18 1.10
CA ASN A 443 -19.93 -9.56 -0.17
C ASN A 443 -19.85 -10.58 -1.32
N SER A 444 -20.93 -10.71 -2.09
CA SER A 444 -21.04 -11.72 -3.15
C SER A 444 -21.33 -11.10 -4.52
N ALA A 445 -22.38 -10.28 -4.66
CA ALA A 445 -22.79 -9.73 -5.95
C ALA A 445 -23.56 -8.41 -5.80
N ASN A 446 -23.74 -7.68 -6.90
CA ASN A 446 -24.66 -6.55 -7.04
C ASN A 446 -25.59 -6.73 -8.25
N SER A 447 -26.60 -5.87 -8.38
CA SER A 447 -27.55 -5.84 -9.50
C SER A 447 -28.21 -4.47 -9.62
N GLY A 448 -28.58 -4.07 -10.85
CA GLY A 448 -29.35 -2.86 -11.16
C GLY A 448 -30.83 -2.86 -10.73
N GLY A 449 -31.21 -3.57 -9.68
CA GLY A 449 -32.55 -3.43 -9.08
C GLY A 449 -33.73 -3.93 -9.92
N GLU A 450 -34.88 -3.27 -9.75
CA GLU A 450 -36.17 -3.64 -10.37
C GLU A 450 -36.21 -3.22 -11.84
N ASP A 451 -35.59 -2.09 -12.19
CA ASP A 451 -35.53 -1.60 -13.56
C ASP A 451 -34.42 -2.24 -14.40
N GLY A 452 -33.48 -2.93 -13.74
CA GLY A 452 -32.35 -3.63 -14.36
C GLY A 452 -31.27 -2.68 -14.88
N ILE A 453 -31.28 -1.42 -14.46
CA ILE A 453 -30.30 -0.41 -14.83
C ILE A 453 -29.36 -0.21 -13.65
N GLU A 454 -28.06 -0.39 -13.88
CA GLU A 454 -27.04 -0.16 -12.86
C GLU A 454 -26.77 1.34 -12.63
N ASP A 455 -26.16 1.64 -11.48
CA ASP A 455 -25.75 2.99 -11.05
C ASP A 455 -26.93 3.92 -10.74
N ASN A 456 -27.99 3.38 -10.14
CA ASN A 456 -29.20 4.12 -9.81
C ASN A 456 -29.67 3.88 -8.36
N ALA A 457 -30.81 4.45 -7.99
CA ALA A 457 -31.27 4.42 -6.60
C ALA A 457 -31.85 3.07 -6.14
N ASP A 458 -32.24 2.17 -7.05
CA ASP A 458 -32.84 0.86 -6.73
C ASP A 458 -31.90 -0.33 -6.90
N ASP A 459 -30.64 -0.08 -7.24
CA ASP A 459 -29.53 -1.05 -7.16
C ASP A 459 -29.56 -1.88 -5.85
N LEU A 460 -29.19 -3.15 -5.97
CA LEU A 460 -29.18 -4.13 -4.89
C LEU A 460 -27.77 -4.67 -4.64
N ALA A 461 -27.48 -4.98 -3.38
CA ALA A 461 -26.29 -5.71 -2.93
C ALA A 461 -26.70 -7.08 -2.40
N PHE A 462 -25.87 -8.09 -2.62
CA PHE A 462 -26.08 -9.45 -2.19
C PHE A 462 -24.90 -9.96 -1.38
N TYR A 463 -25.22 -10.61 -0.25
CA TYR A 463 -24.24 -11.07 0.72
C TYR A 463 -24.46 -12.55 1.03
N THR A 464 -23.41 -13.38 0.96
CA THR A 464 -23.44 -14.76 1.43
C THR A 464 -23.69 -14.80 2.94
N SER A 465 -24.60 -15.66 3.42
CA SER A 465 -24.89 -15.75 4.86
C SER A 465 -23.87 -16.59 5.62
N LEU A 466 -23.12 -15.97 6.55
CA LEU A 466 -22.20 -16.70 7.44
C LEU A 466 -22.94 -17.66 8.40
N ALA A 467 -24.19 -17.36 8.73
CA ALA A 467 -25.02 -18.23 9.55
C ALA A 467 -25.35 -19.54 8.81
N ASP A 468 -25.66 -19.47 7.51
CA ASP A 468 -25.89 -20.66 6.67
C ASP A 468 -24.58 -21.43 6.46
N VAL A 469 -23.48 -20.73 6.16
CA VAL A 469 -22.14 -21.32 6.03
C VAL A 469 -21.77 -22.16 7.25
N LYS A 470 -22.02 -21.63 8.45
CA LYS A 470 -21.78 -22.36 9.70
C LYS A 470 -22.75 -23.52 9.88
N ALA A 471 -24.05 -23.33 9.60
CA ALA A 471 -25.08 -24.34 9.82
C ALA A 471 -24.88 -25.58 8.94
N LYS A 472 -24.46 -25.38 7.68
CA LYS A 472 -24.17 -26.44 6.72
C LYS A 472 -22.71 -26.91 6.72
N ASN A 473 -21.85 -26.24 7.49
CA ASN A 473 -20.43 -26.55 7.62
C ASN A 473 -19.68 -26.55 6.27
N TYR A 474 -19.99 -25.61 5.38
CA TYR A 474 -19.34 -25.56 4.04
C TYR A 474 -17.83 -25.46 4.14
N THR A 475 -17.31 -24.67 5.09
CA THR A 475 -15.87 -24.48 5.25
C THR A 475 -15.18 -25.59 6.03
N GLY A 476 -15.86 -26.64 6.51
CA GLY A 476 -15.19 -27.74 7.20
C GLY A 476 -14.62 -27.42 8.58
N GLY A 477 -15.20 -26.45 9.30
CA GLY A 477 -14.86 -26.14 10.70
C GLY A 477 -14.05 -24.86 10.91
N TYR A 478 -13.80 -24.08 9.86
CA TYR A 478 -13.16 -22.77 9.98
C TYR A 478 -14.11 -21.79 10.67
N THR A 479 -13.58 -20.94 11.55
CA THR A 479 -14.39 -20.03 12.37
C THR A 479 -13.84 -18.61 12.35
N VAL A 480 -14.72 -17.62 12.25
CA VAL A 480 -14.35 -16.20 12.29
C VAL A 480 -13.55 -15.87 13.56
N LYS A 481 -12.47 -15.09 13.41
CA LYS A 481 -11.78 -14.44 14.53
C LYS A 481 -12.64 -13.31 15.07
N PHE A 482 -12.86 -13.28 16.37
CA PHE A 482 -13.57 -12.20 17.03
C PHE A 482 -13.08 -12.01 18.47
N ALA A 483 -13.24 -10.80 18.97
CA ALA A 483 -12.92 -10.45 20.33
C ALA A 483 -13.91 -11.04 21.33
N VAL A 484 -13.38 -11.58 22.43
CA VAL A 484 -14.15 -12.04 23.59
C VAL A 484 -13.78 -11.17 24.78
N ASN A 485 -14.79 -10.59 25.43
CA ASN A 485 -14.57 -9.74 26.59
C ASN A 485 -14.01 -10.54 27.78
N THR A 486 -13.13 -9.90 28.53
CA THR A 486 -12.51 -10.49 29.72
C THR A 486 -13.57 -10.73 30.81
N PRO A 487 -13.63 -11.94 31.41
CA PRO A 487 -14.58 -12.24 32.49
C PRO A 487 -14.21 -11.49 33.78
N ALA A 488 -15.20 -11.26 34.65
CA ALA A 488 -14.97 -10.73 36.00
C ALA A 488 -15.79 -11.49 37.05
N GLN A 489 -15.20 -11.76 38.22
CA GLN A 489 -15.95 -12.28 39.37
C GLN A 489 -16.88 -11.18 39.90
N SER A 490 -18.15 -11.52 40.10
CA SER A 490 -19.18 -10.59 40.55
C SER A 490 -19.62 -10.86 41.99
N SER A 491 -19.80 -12.12 42.37
CA SER A 491 -20.18 -12.49 43.73
C SER A 491 -19.72 -13.92 44.06
N PRO A 492 -19.23 -14.18 45.29
CA PRO A 492 -18.93 -13.18 46.32
C PRO A 492 -17.78 -12.26 45.88
N ALA A 493 -17.51 -11.19 46.62
CA ALA A 493 -16.38 -10.31 46.32
C ALA A 493 -15.06 -11.12 46.32
N ALA A 494 -14.09 -10.70 45.50
CA ALA A 494 -12.79 -11.35 45.47
C ALA A 494 -12.15 -11.34 46.87
N GLY A 495 -11.68 -12.50 47.32
CA GLY A 495 -11.09 -12.72 48.65
C GLY A 495 -12.12 -12.94 49.76
N ALA A 496 -13.42 -12.98 49.47
CA ALA A 496 -14.44 -13.24 50.48
C ALA A 496 -14.30 -14.65 51.07
N GLU A 497 -14.62 -14.77 52.35
CA GLU A 497 -14.72 -16.05 53.04
C GLU A 497 -16.02 -16.78 52.63
N VAL A 498 -15.90 -18.05 52.26
CA VAL A 498 -17.00 -18.89 51.78
C VAL A 498 -16.91 -20.29 52.36
N LYS A 499 -18.06 -20.97 52.43
CA LYS A 499 -18.10 -22.39 52.75
C LYS A 499 -17.60 -23.23 51.55
N PRO A 500 -17.04 -24.42 51.80
CA PRO A 500 -16.78 -25.41 50.76
C PRO A 500 -17.97 -25.59 49.80
N GLY A 501 -17.71 -25.55 48.49
CA GLY A 501 -18.76 -25.71 47.47
C GLY A 501 -19.70 -24.52 47.29
N ALA A 502 -19.45 -23.37 47.93
CA ALA A 502 -20.23 -22.16 47.71
C ALA A 502 -20.23 -21.75 46.23
N THR A 503 -21.36 -21.20 45.76
CA THR A 503 -21.47 -20.71 44.38
C THR A 503 -20.70 -19.40 44.22
N ILE A 504 -19.82 -19.37 43.22
CA ILE A 504 -19.15 -18.19 42.71
C ILE A 504 -19.77 -17.84 41.36
N THR A 505 -20.01 -16.56 41.14
CA THR A 505 -20.62 -16.01 39.93
C THR A 505 -19.75 -14.93 39.34
N GLY A 506 -19.84 -14.76 38.03
CA GLY A 506 -19.17 -13.70 37.31
C GLY A 506 -19.94 -13.27 36.08
N LYS A 507 -19.37 -12.29 35.39
CA LYS A 507 -19.92 -11.70 34.17
C LYS A 507 -18.89 -11.62 33.05
N VAL A 508 -19.33 -11.86 31.83
CA VAL A 508 -18.66 -11.51 30.57
C VAL A 508 -19.57 -10.53 29.86
N GLU A 509 -19.07 -9.35 29.49
CA GLU A 509 -19.89 -8.35 28.78
C GLU A 509 -20.16 -8.81 27.33
N GLY A 510 -21.41 -8.67 26.87
CA GLY A 510 -21.82 -8.94 25.48
C GLY A 510 -21.33 -10.27 24.89
N PRO A 511 -21.51 -11.42 25.56
CA PRO A 511 -20.95 -12.68 25.11
C PRO A 511 -21.58 -13.12 23.79
N SER A 512 -20.78 -13.70 22.90
CA SER A 512 -21.32 -14.43 21.76
C SER A 512 -21.85 -15.79 22.19
N ALA A 513 -22.85 -16.31 21.48
CA ALA A 513 -23.44 -17.62 21.78
C ALA A 513 -22.35 -18.71 21.81
N GLY A 514 -22.40 -19.59 22.81
CA GLY A 514 -21.39 -20.64 23.01
C GLY A 514 -20.12 -20.20 23.77
N THR A 515 -20.07 -18.97 24.29
CA THR A 515 -18.94 -18.52 25.12
C THR A 515 -18.92 -19.30 26.44
N GLN A 516 -17.73 -19.71 26.88
CA GLN A 516 -17.49 -20.38 28.15
C GLN A 516 -16.35 -19.67 28.90
N VAL A 517 -16.31 -19.78 30.23
CA VAL A 517 -15.19 -19.29 31.05
C VAL A 517 -14.36 -20.47 31.53
N ARG A 518 -13.11 -20.51 31.09
CA ARG A 518 -12.08 -21.43 31.57
C ARG A 518 -11.53 -20.92 32.89
N ILE A 519 -11.73 -21.68 33.96
CA ILE A 519 -11.30 -21.36 35.33
C ILE A 519 -10.15 -22.28 35.69
N VAL A 520 -9.00 -21.69 36.02
CA VAL A 520 -7.76 -22.39 36.34
C VAL A 520 -7.36 -22.08 37.79
N VAL A 521 -7.01 -23.12 38.54
CA VAL A 521 -6.50 -23.06 39.91
C VAL A 521 -5.16 -23.81 39.93
N ASP A 522 -4.11 -23.19 40.49
CA ASP A 522 -2.75 -23.75 40.55
C ASP A 522 -2.24 -24.31 39.20
N GLY A 523 -2.53 -23.58 38.12
CA GLY A 523 -2.13 -23.95 36.75
C GLY A 523 -2.94 -25.09 36.13
N LYS A 524 -3.90 -25.68 36.84
CA LYS A 524 -4.75 -26.76 36.36
C LYS A 524 -6.16 -26.28 36.03
N LEU A 525 -6.75 -26.79 34.95
CA LEU A 525 -8.15 -26.54 34.63
C LEU A 525 -9.02 -27.07 35.77
N TYR A 526 -9.72 -26.16 36.44
CA TYR A 526 -10.63 -26.48 37.53
C TYR A 526 -12.06 -26.65 37.01
N LYS A 527 -12.54 -25.70 36.19
CA LYS A 527 -13.89 -25.74 35.62
C LYS A 527 -13.96 -25.02 34.28
N LEU A 528 -14.83 -25.49 33.41
CA LEU A 528 -15.33 -24.75 32.25
C LEU A 528 -16.79 -24.41 32.54
N ALA A 529 -17.10 -23.12 32.64
CA ALA A 529 -18.43 -22.62 33.01
C ALA A 529 -19.11 -22.00 31.80
N ASP A 530 -20.35 -22.40 31.51
CA ASP A 530 -21.11 -21.81 30.41
C ASP A 530 -21.52 -20.38 30.75
N VAL A 531 -21.41 -19.49 29.75
CA VAL A 531 -21.88 -18.11 29.85
C VAL A 531 -23.28 -18.03 29.25
N LYS A 532 -24.23 -17.52 30.02
CA LYS A 532 -25.60 -17.27 29.56
C LYS A 532 -25.66 -16.06 28.63
N ALA A 533 -26.78 -15.90 27.92
CA ALA A 533 -27.00 -14.77 27.02
C ALA A 533 -26.91 -13.39 27.71
N ASP A 534 -27.20 -13.32 29.01
CA ASP A 534 -27.07 -12.10 29.83
C ASP A 534 -25.64 -11.81 30.32
N GLY A 535 -24.66 -12.63 29.92
CA GLY A 535 -23.27 -12.52 30.35
C GLY A 535 -22.93 -13.27 31.62
N THR A 536 -23.90 -13.83 32.35
CA THR A 536 -23.63 -14.45 33.65
C THR A 536 -23.06 -15.86 33.50
N PHE A 537 -22.08 -16.18 34.35
CA PHE A 537 -21.56 -17.53 34.52
C PHE A 537 -21.43 -17.87 36.00
N SER A 538 -21.39 -19.16 36.33
CA SER A 538 -21.20 -19.62 37.70
C SER A 538 -20.39 -20.92 37.79
N PHE A 539 -19.73 -21.09 38.93
CA PHE A 539 -19.02 -22.31 39.32
C PHE A 539 -19.03 -22.45 40.85
N VAL A 540 -18.49 -23.54 41.39
CA VAL A 540 -18.45 -23.78 42.84
C VAL A 540 -17.02 -23.64 43.37
N ALA A 541 -16.87 -23.05 44.55
CA ALA A 541 -15.61 -22.98 45.27
C ALA A 541 -15.07 -24.40 45.57
N PRO A 542 -13.74 -24.58 45.67
CA PRO A 542 -13.13 -25.85 46.05
C PRO A 542 -13.69 -26.41 47.36
N ALA A 543 -13.63 -27.73 47.50
CA ALA A 543 -14.10 -28.42 48.71
C ALA A 543 -13.08 -28.37 49.86
N GLU A 544 -11.80 -28.19 49.53
CA GLU A 544 -10.72 -28.07 50.50
C GLU A 544 -10.70 -26.67 51.10
N GLU A 545 -10.35 -26.56 52.38
CA GLU A 545 -10.14 -25.28 53.05
C GLU A 545 -8.83 -24.65 52.60
N GLY A 546 -8.81 -23.33 52.50
CA GLY A 546 -7.64 -22.56 52.10
C GLY A 546 -7.96 -21.36 51.23
N GLU A 547 -6.93 -20.60 50.90
CA GLU A 547 -7.02 -19.50 49.95
C GLU A 547 -6.91 -20.03 48.52
N PHE A 548 -7.89 -19.68 47.68
CA PHE A 548 -7.89 -20.06 46.28
C PHE A 548 -7.91 -18.84 45.38
N SER A 549 -6.96 -18.79 44.44
CA SER A 549 -6.92 -17.82 43.35
C SER A 549 -7.33 -18.50 42.05
N PHE A 550 -8.25 -17.86 41.33
CA PHE A 550 -8.77 -18.30 40.05
C PHE A 550 -8.18 -17.45 38.93
N ARG A 551 -7.57 -18.08 37.94
CA ARG A 551 -7.31 -17.43 36.64
C ARG A 551 -8.47 -17.78 35.71
N MET A 552 -9.17 -16.76 35.23
CA MET A 552 -10.34 -16.89 34.38
C MET A 552 -10.04 -16.35 32.98
N THR A 553 -10.42 -17.11 31.96
CA THR A 553 -10.32 -16.70 30.55
C THR A 553 -11.62 -17.08 29.86
N ALA A 554 -12.31 -16.12 29.24
CA ALA A 554 -13.47 -16.42 28.41
C ALA A 554 -12.99 -16.93 27.05
N VAL A 555 -13.65 -17.97 26.53
CA VAL A 555 -13.29 -18.68 25.31
C VAL A 555 -14.53 -18.97 24.47
N ASN A 556 -14.39 -18.90 23.14
CA ASN A 556 -15.39 -19.34 22.18
C ASN A 556 -14.67 -19.93 20.96
N GLY A 557 -14.55 -21.26 20.94
CA GLY A 557 -13.61 -21.94 20.03
C GLY A 557 -12.18 -21.50 20.32
N PHE A 558 -11.47 -21.03 19.29
CA PHE A 558 -10.11 -20.51 19.40
C PHE A 558 -10.04 -19.04 19.83
N ASN A 559 -11.17 -18.32 19.81
CA ASN A 559 -11.24 -16.94 20.29
C ASN A 559 -11.14 -16.91 21.82
N LYS A 560 -10.22 -16.09 22.36
CA LYS A 560 -9.90 -16.02 23.79
C LYS A 560 -9.84 -14.58 24.24
N SER A 561 -10.36 -14.32 25.44
CA SER A 561 -10.22 -13.03 26.11
C SER A 561 -8.84 -12.86 26.74
N GLY A 562 -8.60 -11.67 27.30
CA GLY A 562 -7.57 -11.47 28.31
C GLY A 562 -7.80 -12.34 29.56
N ASN A 563 -6.79 -12.39 30.43
CA ASN A 563 -6.90 -13.12 31.70
C ASN A 563 -7.45 -12.20 32.79
N ALA A 564 -8.38 -12.71 33.58
CA ALA A 564 -8.83 -12.10 34.81
C ALA A 564 -8.46 -12.96 36.02
N THR A 565 -8.42 -12.31 37.18
CA THR A 565 -8.22 -12.96 38.47
C THR A 565 -9.48 -12.87 39.32
N GLY A 566 -9.78 -13.96 40.02
CA GLY A 566 -10.77 -14.03 41.08
C GLY A 566 -10.16 -14.73 42.29
N SER A 567 -10.80 -14.65 43.45
CA SER A 567 -10.34 -15.36 44.64
C SER A 567 -11.44 -15.54 45.68
N VAL A 568 -11.26 -16.53 46.55
CA VAL A 568 -12.06 -16.75 47.77
C VAL A 568 -11.16 -17.39 48.85
N LEU A 569 -11.55 -17.20 50.11
CA LEU A 569 -11.04 -17.99 51.25
C LEU A 569 -12.08 -19.05 51.58
N VAL A 570 -11.75 -20.33 51.43
CA VAL A 570 -12.65 -21.43 51.80
C VAL A 570 -12.39 -21.82 53.25
N ALA A 571 -13.40 -21.69 54.11
CA ALA A 571 -13.32 -22.01 55.53
C ALA A 571 -14.53 -22.83 56.01
N ALA A 572 -14.31 -23.73 56.97
CA ALA A 572 -15.42 -24.42 57.64
C ALA A 572 -16.31 -23.41 58.38
N PRO A 573 -17.62 -23.68 58.48
CA PRO A 573 -18.51 -22.88 59.31
C PRO A 573 -18.00 -22.85 60.76
N GLU A 574 -17.93 -21.66 61.34
CA GLU A 574 -17.60 -21.48 62.76
C GLU A 574 -18.56 -22.33 63.61
N PRO A 575 -18.07 -23.13 64.58
CA PRO A 575 -18.93 -23.99 65.38
C PRO A 575 -19.97 -23.14 66.11
N THR A 576 -21.25 -23.47 65.94
CA THR A 576 -22.32 -22.82 66.68
C THR A 576 -22.03 -22.95 68.19
N PRO A 577 -22.02 -21.86 68.97
CA PRO A 577 -21.74 -21.96 70.40
C PRO A 577 -22.74 -22.93 71.05
N THR A 578 -22.21 -23.92 71.78
CA THR A 578 -23.05 -24.83 72.55
C THR A 578 -23.85 -24.00 73.55
N PRO A 579 -25.20 -24.09 73.58
CA PRO A 579 -25.98 -23.32 74.54
C PRO A 579 -25.52 -23.68 75.96
N THR A 580 -25.10 -22.68 76.73
CA THR A 580 -24.79 -22.85 78.16
C THR A 580 -26.02 -23.46 78.83
N PRO A 581 -25.90 -24.60 79.54
CA PRO A 581 -27.05 -25.20 80.19
C PRO A 581 -27.67 -24.20 81.17
N THR A 582 -28.97 -23.91 80.99
CA THR A 582 -29.73 -23.11 81.94
C THR A 582 -29.67 -23.80 83.31
N PRO A 583 -29.21 -23.13 84.38
CA PRO A 583 -29.20 -23.74 85.70
C PRO A 583 -30.64 -24.08 86.10
N THR A 584 -30.89 -25.35 86.40
CA THR A 584 -32.15 -25.81 86.99
C THR A 584 -32.37 -25.04 88.30
N PRO A 585 -33.51 -24.35 88.50
CA PRO A 585 -33.78 -23.70 89.76
C PRO A 585 -33.86 -24.76 90.87
N THR A 586 -32.98 -24.63 91.87
CA THR A 586 -33.04 -25.39 93.11
C THR A 586 -34.34 -25.01 93.82
N GLU A 587 -35.24 -25.97 94.05
CA GLU A 587 -36.41 -25.77 94.90
C GLU A 587 -35.95 -25.39 96.31
N GLU A 588 -36.49 -24.28 96.81
CA GLU A 588 -36.27 -23.78 98.16
C GLU A 588 -37.03 -24.69 99.16
N PRO A 589 -36.36 -25.30 100.16
CA PRO A 589 -37.03 -26.17 101.11
C PRO A 589 -37.89 -25.34 102.08
N THR A 590 -39.19 -25.65 102.14
CA THR A 590 -40.16 -25.15 103.14
C THR A 590 -39.91 -25.63 104.55
#